data_AF-A0A1D2X350-F1
#
_entry.id   AF-A0A1D2X350-F1
#
_cell.length_a   1.000
_cell.length_b   1.000
_cell.length_c   1.000
_cell.angle_alpha   90.00
_cell.angle_beta   90.00
_cell.angle_gamma   90.00
#
_symmetry.space_group_name_H-M   'P 1'
#
loop_
_entity.id
_entity.type
_entity.pdbx_description
1 polymer ?
#
loop_
_entity_poly.entity_id
_entity_poly.type
_entity_poly.pdbx_seq_one_letter_code
_entity_poly.pdbx_strand_id
1 'polypeptide(L)'
;MNIDKENKKLLLIPAIFSFIIASILIYKFTYPISWDVYYHIHMADLYMKQGLVFWDYETVAPIGRLIMYPPLFHLMLGLFSKLSGISLMNLTRILQPFFSFS
;
A
#
# COMPACT_ATOMS: atom_id res chain seq x y z
N MET A 1 -20.65 -18.74 9.29
CA MET A 1 -20.98 -17.97 10.52
C MET A 1 -21.81 -16.77 10.10
N ASN A 2 -23.12 -16.78 10.40
CA ASN A 2 -24.04 -15.72 9.96
C ASN A 2 -23.93 -14.55 10.95
N ILE A 3 -23.05 -13.60 10.64
CA ILE A 3 -22.90 -12.39 11.45
C ILE A 3 -24.11 -11.50 11.14
N ASP A 4 -25.05 -11.42 12.09
CA ASP A 4 -26.20 -10.53 12.01
C ASP A 4 -25.79 -9.10 11.64
N LYS A 5 -26.63 -8.38 10.89
CA LYS A 5 -26.35 -7.01 10.41
C LYS A 5 -25.91 -6.05 11.54
N GLU A 6 -26.42 -6.23 12.75
CA GLU A 6 -26.02 -5.48 13.95
C GLU A 6 -24.54 -5.71 14.31
N ASN A 7 -24.07 -6.96 14.26
CA ASN A 7 -22.67 -7.31 14.52
C ASN A 7 -21.72 -6.78 13.43
N LYS A 8 -22.19 -6.55 12.20
CA LYS A 8 -21.38 -5.92 11.15
C LYS A 8 -21.12 -4.44 11.42
N LYS A 9 -22.07 -3.72 12.05
CA LYS A 9 -21.86 -2.32 12.46
C LYS A 9 -20.77 -2.20 13.53
N LEU A 10 -20.62 -3.20 14.38
CA LEU A 10 -19.55 -3.23 15.38
C LEU A 10 -18.15 -3.27 14.75
N LEU A 11 -18.00 -3.79 13.52
CA LEU A 11 -16.73 -3.75 12.77
C LEU A 11 -16.37 -2.34 12.26
N LEU A 12 -17.34 -1.41 12.21
CA LEU A 12 -17.05 -0.02 11.84
C LEU A 12 -16.27 0.71 12.93
N ILE A 13 -16.44 0.33 14.19
CA ILE A 13 -15.76 0.96 15.33
C ILE A 13 -14.23 0.84 15.16
N PRO A 14 -13.62 -0.36 15.05
CA PRO A 14 -12.18 -0.47 14.85
C PRO A 14 -11.72 0.11 13.51
N ALA A 15 -12.56 0.07 12.46
CA ALA A 15 -12.25 0.69 11.18
C ALA A 15 -12.07 2.22 11.30
N ILE A 16 -13.01 2.89 11.97
CA ILE A 16 -12.98 4.33 12.22
C ILE A 16 -11.77 4.70 13.08
N PHE A 17 -11.52 3.96 14.16
CA PHE A 17 -10.33 4.19 15.00
C PHE A 17 -9.04 4.04 14.19
N SER A 18 -8.92 2.99 13.39
CA SER A 18 -7.75 2.78 12.53
C SER A 18 -7.57 3.91 11.52
N PHE A 19 -8.64 4.35 10.86
CA PHE A 19 -8.63 5.47 9.92
C PHE A 19 -8.15 6.78 10.59
N ILE A 20 -8.69 7.10 11.77
CA ILE A 20 -8.31 8.30 12.53
C ILE A 20 -6.83 8.24 12.93
N ILE A 21 -6.38 7.11 13.47
CA ILE A 21 -4.98 6.92 13.86
C ILE A 21 -4.07 7.07 12.64
N ALA A 22 -4.35 6.40 11.53
CA ALA A 22 -3.58 6.51 10.30
C ALA A 22 -3.54 7.96 9.76
N SER A 23 -4.65 8.68 9.85
CA SER A 23 -4.73 10.10 9.44
C SER A 23 -3.85 11.00 10.30
N ILE A 24 -3.85 10.82 11.62
CA ILE A 24 -2.97 11.54 12.55
C ILE A 24 -1.50 11.26 12.22
N LEU A 25 -1.17 9.99 11.93
CA LEU A 25 0.17 9.57 11.59
C LEU A 25 0.68 10.23 10.29
N ILE A 26 -0.16 10.35 9.27
CA ILE A 26 0.21 11.02 8.00
C ILE A 26 0.44 12.51 8.20
N TYR A 27 -0.37 13.16 9.03
CA TYR A 27 -0.19 14.57 9.37
C TYR A 27 1.12 14.81 10.11
N LYS A 28 1.47 13.91 11.03
CA LYS A 28 2.67 14.04 11.87
C LYS A 28 3.97 13.68 11.14
N PHE A 29 3.95 12.69 10.25
CA PHE A 29 5.15 12.14 9.61
C PHE A 29 5.13 12.33 8.09
N THR A 30 6.24 12.84 7.57
CA THR A 30 6.44 13.06 6.13
C THR A 30 6.77 11.79 5.35
N TYR A 31 7.18 10.73 6.05
CA TYR A 31 7.59 9.45 5.49
C TYR A 31 6.69 8.31 5.98
N PRO A 32 6.53 7.23 5.18
CA PRO A 32 5.86 6.01 5.64
C PRO A 32 6.49 5.43 6.90
N ILE A 33 5.64 4.92 7.79
CA ILE A 33 6.05 4.46 9.13
C ILE A 33 6.42 2.97 9.11
N SER A 34 5.87 2.20 8.18
CA SER A 34 6.14 0.76 8.03
C SER A 34 7.04 0.50 6.83
N TRP A 35 7.99 -0.43 7.01
CA TRP A 35 8.85 -0.96 5.96
C TRP A 35 8.07 -1.59 4.80
N ASP A 36 6.91 -2.18 5.09
CA ASP A 36 6.06 -2.82 4.07
C ASP A 36 5.55 -1.79 3.04
N VAL A 37 5.33 -0.54 3.47
CA VAL A 37 4.94 0.55 2.56
C VAL A 37 6.05 0.86 1.55
N TYR A 38 7.31 0.85 1.97
CA TYR A 38 8.45 1.04 1.07
C TYR A 38 8.58 -0.11 0.08
N TYR A 39 8.31 -1.34 0.52
CA TYR A 39 8.28 -2.49 -0.38
C TYR A 39 7.21 -2.32 -1.49
N HIS A 40 6.01 -1.85 -1.14
CA HIS A 40 4.97 -1.59 -2.13
C HIS A 40 5.30 -0.44 -3.10
N ILE A 41 5.94 0.62 -2.61
CA ILE A 41 6.45 1.70 -3.46
C ILE A 41 7.49 1.17 -4.43
N HIS A 42 8.45 0.38 -3.94
CA HIS A 42 9.50 -0.25 -4.74
C HIS A 42 8.92 -1.17 -5.83
N MET A 43 7.99 -2.05 -5.47
CA MET A 43 7.34 -2.94 -6.45
C MET A 43 6.56 -2.18 -7.52
N ALA A 44 5.86 -1.11 -7.15
CA ALA A 44 5.15 -0.27 -8.11
C ALA A 44 6.12 0.43 -9.07
N ASP A 45 7.23 0.97 -8.57
CA ASP A 45 8.28 1.58 -9.38
C ASP A 45 8.95 0.57 -10.32
N LEU A 46 9.28 -0.62 -9.81
CA LEU A 46 9.83 -1.73 -10.60
C LEU A 46 8.90 -2.08 -11.77
N TYR A 47 7.60 -2.25 -11.52
CA TYR A 47 6.63 -2.54 -12.58
C TYR A 47 6.38 -1.37 -13.53
N MET A 48 6.48 -0.12 -13.06
CA MET A 48 6.43 1.05 -13.94
C MET A 48 7.62 1.09 -14.91
N LYS A 49 8.80 0.62 -14.48
CA LYS A 49 10.04 0.61 -15.29
C LYS A 49 10.14 -0.60 -16.21
N GLN A 50 9.81 -1.78 -15.70
CA GLN A 50 10.12 -3.06 -16.35
C GLN A 50 8.89 -3.84 -16.82
N GLY A 51 7.67 -3.34 -16.52
CA GLY A 51 6.44 -4.08 -16.76
C GLY A 51 6.25 -5.20 -15.74
N LEU A 52 5.35 -6.16 -16.04
CA LEU A 52 5.10 -7.29 -15.15
C LEU A 52 6.31 -8.24 -15.13
N VAL A 53 7.02 -8.27 -14.02
CA VAL A 53 8.14 -9.16 -13.74
C VAL A 53 7.86 -9.99 -12.49
N PHE A 54 8.56 -11.12 -12.34
CA PHE A 54 8.43 -11.97 -11.15
C PHE A 54 9.72 -12.03 -10.32
N TRP A 55 10.79 -11.42 -10.82
CA TRP A 55 12.09 -11.38 -10.16
C TRP A 55 12.52 -9.94 -9.97
N ASP A 56 12.99 -9.61 -8.77
CA ASP A 56 13.51 -8.31 -8.41
C ASP A 56 15.03 -8.40 -8.24
N TYR A 57 15.79 -7.85 -9.18
CA TYR A 57 17.24 -7.76 -9.11
C TYR A 57 17.75 -6.56 -8.30
N GLU A 58 16.88 -5.59 -8.03
CA GLU A 58 17.23 -4.36 -7.31
C GLU A 58 17.31 -4.61 -5.79
N THR A 59 16.55 -5.59 -5.28
CA THR A 59 16.67 -6.04 -3.89
C THR A 59 17.48 -7.34 -3.79
N VAL A 60 18.33 -7.44 -2.75
CA VAL A 60 19.25 -8.59 -2.58
C VAL A 60 20.24 -8.71 -3.75
N ALA A 61 20.71 -7.57 -4.27
CA ALA A 61 21.73 -7.54 -5.30
C ALA A 61 23.03 -8.22 -4.83
N PRO A 62 23.76 -8.93 -5.71
CA PRO A 62 23.50 -9.08 -7.15
C PRO A 62 22.55 -10.24 -7.50
N ILE A 63 22.13 -11.05 -6.53
CA ILE A 63 21.39 -12.30 -6.76
C ILE A 63 19.92 -12.01 -7.13
N GLY A 64 19.34 -10.99 -6.51
CA GLY A 64 17.91 -10.71 -6.63
C GLY A 64 17.06 -11.63 -5.76
N ARG A 65 15.75 -11.52 -5.89
CA ARG A 65 14.79 -12.43 -5.26
C ARG A 65 13.48 -12.55 -6.04
N LEU A 66 12.76 -13.65 -5.80
CA LEU A 66 11.38 -13.81 -6.26
C LEU A 66 10.46 -12.79 -5.60
N ILE A 67 9.55 -12.20 -6.38
CA ILE A 67 8.50 -11.31 -5.90
C ILE A 67 7.35 -12.17 -5.36
N MET A 68 7.09 -12.08 -4.05
CA MET A 68 6.13 -12.95 -3.37
C MET A 68 4.72 -12.34 -3.28
N TYR A 69 4.59 -11.03 -3.45
CA TYR A 69 3.30 -10.35 -3.34
C TYR A 69 2.57 -10.34 -4.70
N PRO A 70 1.24 -10.53 -4.73
CA PRO A 70 0.46 -10.40 -5.96
C PRO A 70 0.60 -9.01 -6.61
N PRO A 71 0.74 -8.92 -7.94
CA PRO A 71 1.14 -7.68 -8.61
C PRO A 71 0.03 -6.63 -8.71
N LEU A 72 -1.25 -7.03 -8.54
CA LEU A 72 -2.40 -6.16 -8.83
C LEU A 72 -2.34 -4.83 -8.06
N PHE A 73 -2.03 -4.88 -6.77
CA PHE A 73 -1.96 -3.67 -5.95
C PHE A 73 -0.86 -2.71 -6.44
N HIS A 74 0.32 -3.22 -6.75
CA HIS A 74 1.45 -2.41 -7.23
C HIS A 74 1.19 -1.82 -8.61
N LEU A 75 0.56 -2.59 -9.50
CA LEU A 75 0.14 -2.12 -10.83
C LEU A 75 -0.91 -1.00 -10.72
N MET A 76 -1.90 -1.15 -9.83
CA MET A 76 -2.89 -0.11 -9.57
C MET A 76 -2.24 1.15 -8.99
N LEU A 77 -1.31 0.98 -8.05
CA LEU A 77 -0.57 2.11 -7.46
C LEU A 77 0.23 2.87 -8.51
N GLY A 78 0.97 2.15 -9.38
CA GLY A 78 1.71 2.75 -10.49
C GLY A 78 0.80 3.44 -11.51
N LEU A 79 -0.33 2.83 -11.86
CA LEU A 79 -1.33 3.40 -12.75
C LEU A 79 -1.89 4.72 -12.18
N PHE A 80 -2.31 4.73 -10.92
CA PHE A 80 -2.84 5.94 -10.28
C PHE A 80 -1.78 7.03 -10.11
N SER A 81 -0.54 6.67 -9.81
CA SER A 81 0.57 7.64 -9.78
C SER A 81 0.78 8.28 -11.15
N LYS A 82 0.80 7.47 -12.21
CA LYS A 82 0.95 7.95 -13.59
C LYS A 82 -0.22 8.83 -14.05
N LEU A 83 -1.45 8.47 -13.71
CA LEU A 83 -2.66 9.22 -14.11
C LEU A 83 -2.84 10.53 -13.33
N SER A 84 -2.52 10.54 -12.03
CA SER A 84 -2.71 11.72 -11.17
C SER A 84 -1.51 12.67 -11.17
N GLY A 85 -0.33 12.20 -11.61
CA GLY A 85 0.93 12.93 -11.46
C GLY A 85 1.45 13.00 -10.02
N ILE A 86 0.77 12.37 -9.06
CA ILE A 86 1.21 12.28 -7.67
C ILE A 86 2.32 11.23 -7.57
N SER A 87 3.42 11.55 -6.87
CA SER A 87 4.50 10.59 -6.65
C SER A 87 4.01 9.35 -5.90
N LEU A 88 4.59 8.17 -6.19
CA LEU A 88 4.27 6.92 -5.49
C LEU A 88 4.31 7.09 -3.96
N MET A 89 5.32 7.80 -3.45
CA MET A 89 5.46 8.09 -2.03
C MET A 89 4.24 8.82 -1.44
N ASN A 90 3.80 9.91 -2.09
CA ASN A 90 2.67 10.71 -1.60
C ASN A 90 1.34 9.99 -1.82
N LEU A 91 1.19 9.29 -2.94
CA LEU A 91 -0.01 8.52 -3.23
C LEU A 91 -0.22 7.41 -2.19
N THR A 92 0.81 6.62 -1.88
CA THR A 92 0.72 5.57 -0.86
C THR A 92 0.47 6.16 0.53
N ARG A 93 1.02 7.34 0.85
CA ARG A 93 0.69 8.06 2.10
C ARG A 93 -0.78 8.44 2.18
N ILE A 94 -1.35 9.01 1.12
CA ILE A 94 -2.77 9.40 1.08
C ILE A 94 -3.69 8.18 1.20
N LEU A 95 -3.28 7.04 0.65
CA LEU A 95 -4.07 5.81 0.66
C LEU A 95 -4.05 5.06 2.01
N GLN A 96 -3.04 5.28 2.86
CA GLN A 96 -2.88 4.56 4.13
C GLN A 96 -4.13 4.54 5.04
N PRO A 97 -4.88 5.64 5.25
CA PRO A 97 -6.07 5.61 6.11
C PRO A 97 -7.20 4.77 5.52
N PHE A 98 -7.31 4.74 4.19
CA PHE A 98 -8.35 3.99 3.50
C PHE A 98 -8.09 2.47 3.54
N PHE A 99 -6.83 2.06 3.68
CA PHE A 99 -6.40 0.66 3.79
C PHE A 99 -5.95 0.27 5.21
N SER A 100 -6.20 1.10 6.22
CA SER A 100 -5.72 0.81 7.57
C SER A 100 -6.56 -0.26 8.29
N PHE A 101 -7.73 -0.60 7.75
CA PHE A 101 -8.62 -1.65 8.24
C PHE A 101 -9.16 -2.47 7.06
N SER A 102 -8.32 -3.37 6.56
CA SER A 102 -8.59 -4.25 5.41
C SER A 102 -8.07 -5.66 5.66
#